data_AF-A0A936PQW6-F1
#
_entry.id   AF-A0A936PQW6-F1
#
_cell.length_a   1.000
_cell.length_b   1.000
_cell.length_c   1.000
_cell.angle_alpha   90.00
_cell.angle_beta   90.00
_cell.angle_gamma   90.00
#
_symmetry.space_group_name_H-M   'P 1'
#
loop_
_entity.id
_entity.type
_entity.pdbx_description
1 polymer ?
#
loop_
_entity_poly.entity_id
_entity_poly.type
_entity_poly.pdbx_seq_one_letter_code
_entity_poly.pdbx_strand_id
1 'polypeptide(L)'
;MSERDPHGGAQRPGVVIVEEHLARRLGRAAALSARWRVLALESFEALSRVQRAERPALVLLSVDPAHPGAATRAAQRAKTELSPPRVGLLCHGRVDDPAALVLGCGADGWLGGEVTEATLNAWVAQVMRGERPITQDPAPRRGLLGRLWGR
;
A
#
# COMPACT_ATOMS: atom_id res chain seq x y z
N MET A 1 -31.95 20.00 -28.62
CA MET A 1 -30.58 20.56 -28.53
C MET A 1 -30.01 20.11 -27.21
N SER A 2 -29.00 19.24 -27.26
CA SER A 2 -28.41 18.58 -26.10
C SER A 2 -27.08 19.27 -25.81
N GLU A 3 -27.06 20.10 -24.77
CA GLU A 3 -25.83 20.68 -24.23
C GLU A 3 -25.01 19.54 -23.61
N ARG A 4 -23.92 19.18 -24.29
CA ARG A 4 -22.88 18.33 -23.71
C ARG A 4 -22.04 19.24 -22.81
N ASP A 5 -22.09 18.97 -21.51
CA ASP A 5 -21.13 19.49 -20.54
C ASP A 5 -19.68 19.24 -21.03
N PRO A 6 -18.83 20.27 -21.16
CA PRO A 6 -17.45 20.13 -21.62
C PRO A 6 -16.46 19.87 -20.46
N HIS A 7 -16.93 19.39 -19.31
CA HIS A 7 -16.09 19.13 -18.14
C HIS A 7 -15.84 17.64 -17.92
N GLY A 8 -15.21 17.01 -18.92
CA GLY A 8 -14.49 15.75 -18.74
C GLY A 8 -13.21 15.97 -17.93
N GLY A 9 -13.32 16.49 -16.70
CA GLY A 9 -12.20 16.54 -15.77
C GLY A 9 -11.76 15.10 -15.51
N ALA A 10 -10.56 14.73 -15.96
CA ALA A 10 -10.04 13.38 -15.81
C ALA A 10 -10.21 12.94 -14.35
N GLN A 11 -11.10 11.98 -14.13
CA GLN A 11 -11.43 11.54 -12.78
C GLN A 11 -10.16 10.99 -12.13
N ARG A 12 -9.75 11.56 -10.99
CA ARG A 12 -8.53 11.14 -10.30
C ARG A 12 -8.62 9.64 -10.00
N PRO A 13 -7.56 8.85 -10.25
CA PRO A 13 -7.57 7.43 -9.94
C PRO A 13 -7.86 7.19 -8.45
N GLY A 14 -8.70 6.19 -8.18
CA GLY A 14 -9.08 5.81 -6.82
C GLY A 14 -7.97 5.05 -6.12
N VAL A 15 -7.65 5.45 -4.88
CA VAL A 15 -6.73 4.75 -3.97
C VAL A 15 -7.50 4.41 -2.70
N VAL A 16 -7.52 3.14 -2.32
CA VAL A 16 -8.04 2.70 -1.02
C VAL A 16 -6.87 2.44 -0.08
N ILE A 17 -6.94 2.93 1.14
CA ILE A 17 -5.97 2.65 2.20
C ILE A 17 -6.68 1.84 3.28
N VAL A 18 -6.10 0.72 3.69
CA VAL A 18 -6.54 -0.07 4.85
C VAL A 18 -5.46 0.02 5.92
N GLU A 19 -5.75 0.70 7.01
CA GLU A 19 -4.83 0.95 8.11
C GLU A 19 -5.60 1.06 9.41
N GLU A 20 -5.31 0.17 10.36
CA GLU A 20 -5.99 0.13 11.66
C GLU A 20 -5.65 1.35 12.50
N HIS A 21 -4.40 1.83 12.44
CA HIS A 21 -3.95 2.93 13.27
C HIS A 21 -4.41 4.30 12.74
N LEU A 22 -5.37 4.93 13.44
CA LEU A 22 -6.02 6.18 13.01
C LEU A 22 -5.05 7.28 12.54
N ALA A 23 -4.01 7.59 13.34
CA ALA A 23 -3.06 8.65 12.97
C ALA A 23 -2.31 8.36 11.65
N ARG A 24 -1.90 7.10 11.44
CA ARG A 24 -1.23 6.68 10.19
C ARG A 24 -2.22 6.70 9.02
N ARG A 25 -3.46 6.27 9.27
CA ARG A 25 -4.54 6.26 8.27
C ARG A 25 -4.82 7.68 7.76
N LEU A 26 -5.02 8.63 8.66
CA LEU A 26 -5.28 10.03 8.32
C LEU A 26 -4.06 10.70 7.66
N GLY A 27 -2.86 10.48 8.20
CA GLY A 27 -1.63 11.04 7.63
C GLY A 27 -1.36 10.59 6.19
N ARG A 28 -1.51 9.28 5.92
CA ARG A 28 -1.35 8.72 4.57
C ARG A 28 -2.47 9.19 3.63
N ALA A 29 -3.69 9.29 4.12
CA ALA A 29 -4.81 9.79 3.32
C ALA A 29 -4.58 11.26 2.92
N ALA A 30 -4.17 12.10 3.86
CA ALA A 30 -3.83 13.50 3.59
C ALA A 30 -2.70 13.61 2.55
N ALA A 31 -1.60 12.88 2.75
CA ALA A 31 -0.45 12.84 1.85
C ALA A 31 -0.80 12.49 0.40
N LEU A 32 -1.79 11.62 0.18
CA LEU A 32 -2.19 11.16 -1.15
C LEU A 32 -3.34 11.97 -1.76
N SER A 33 -4.12 12.70 -0.96
CA SER A 33 -5.35 13.38 -1.42
C SER A 33 -5.10 14.52 -2.41
N ALA A 34 -3.88 15.07 -2.45
CA ALA A 34 -3.50 16.09 -3.42
C ALA A 34 -3.57 15.58 -4.88
N ARG A 35 -3.30 14.29 -5.11
CA ARG A 35 -3.17 13.69 -6.45
C ARG A 35 -4.18 12.59 -6.74
N TRP A 36 -4.68 11.93 -5.71
CA TRP A 36 -5.51 10.73 -5.81
C TRP A 36 -6.87 10.93 -5.16
N ARG A 37 -7.88 10.16 -5.59
CA ARG A 37 -9.15 10.08 -4.87
C ARG A 37 -9.01 9.01 -3.79
N VAL A 38 -8.89 9.42 -2.53
CA VAL A 38 -8.55 8.50 -1.44
C VAL A 38 -9.77 8.09 -0.62
N LEU A 39 -9.88 6.79 -0.34
CA LEU A 39 -10.81 6.23 0.65
C LEU A 39 -10.00 5.48 1.72
N ALA A 40 -10.24 5.81 2.97
CA ALA A 40 -9.49 5.25 4.09
C ALA A 40 -10.39 4.34 4.94
N LEU A 41 -9.98 3.09 5.08
CA LEU A 41 -10.67 2.04 5.80
C LEU A 41 -9.87 1.64 7.04
N GLU A 42 -10.58 1.32 8.11
CA GLU A 42 -9.96 0.84 9.35
C GLU A 42 -9.61 -0.64 9.30
N SER A 43 -10.44 -1.44 8.63
CA SER A 43 -10.31 -2.89 8.63
C SER A 43 -10.37 -3.49 7.23
N PHE A 44 -9.75 -4.66 7.08
CA PHE A 44 -9.78 -5.43 5.84
C PHE A 44 -11.17 -5.97 5.49
N GLU A 45 -12.09 -6.06 6.46
CA GLU A 45 -13.44 -6.61 6.25
C GLU A 45 -14.27 -5.78 5.27
N ALA A 46 -14.12 -4.45 5.31
CA ALA A 46 -14.81 -3.54 4.40
C ALA A 46 -14.23 -3.53 2.98
N LEU A 47 -13.00 -4.04 2.80
CA LEU A 47 -12.23 -3.87 1.57
C LEU A 47 -12.96 -4.43 0.35
N SER A 48 -13.47 -5.66 0.40
CA SER A 48 -14.11 -6.28 -0.79
C SER A 48 -15.36 -5.53 -1.24
N ARG A 49 -16.13 -4.96 -0.30
CA ARG A 49 -17.33 -4.18 -0.61
C ARG A 49 -16.95 -2.88 -1.30
N VAL A 50 -15.98 -2.17 -0.73
CA VAL A 50 -15.45 -0.90 -1.25
C VAL A 50 -14.79 -1.12 -2.61
N GLN A 51 -13.98 -2.16 -2.75
CA GLN A 51 -13.30 -2.49 -4.01
C GLN A 51 -14.30 -2.70 -5.16
N ARG A 52 -15.42 -3.37 -4.91
CA ARG A 52 -16.46 -3.58 -5.95
C ARG A 52 -17.23 -2.31 -6.28
N ALA A 53 -17.56 -1.51 -5.27
CA ALA A 53 -18.29 -0.27 -5.46
C ALA A 53 -17.45 0.81 -6.15
N GLU A 54 -16.18 0.94 -5.74
CA GLU A 54 -15.32 2.06 -6.09
C GLU A 54 -14.36 1.76 -7.23
N ARG A 55 -14.12 0.47 -7.49
CA ARG A 55 -13.14 -0.03 -8.48
C ARG A 55 -11.82 0.75 -8.41
N PRO A 56 -11.15 0.77 -7.24
CA PRO A 56 -9.94 1.54 -7.07
C PRO A 56 -8.86 1.05 -8.03
N ALA A 57 -7.98 1.95 -8.46
CA ALA A 57 -6.81 1.58 -9.23
C ALA A 57 -5.72 0.94 -8.35
N LEU A 58 -5.70 1.29 -7.06
CA LEU A 58 -4.72 0.83 -6.08
C LEU A 58 -5.37 0.62 -4.71
N VAL A 59 -5.00 -0.46 -4.05
CA VAL A 59 -5.28 -0.75 -2.65
C VAL A 59 -3.96 -0.78 -1.87
N LEU A 60 -3.87 -0.01 -0.80
CA LEU A 60 -2.74 0.04 0.11
C LEU A 60 -3.12 -0.67 1.41
N LEU A 61 -2.37 -1.69 1.79
CA LEU A 61 -2.64 -2.51 2.97
C LEU A 61 -1.53 -2.27 4.00
N SER A 62 -1.90 -1.82 5.18
CA SER A 62 -0.97 -1.77 6.32
C SER A 62 -0.59 -3.18 6.73
N VAL A 63 0.70 -3.38 7.01
CA VAL A 63 1.27 -4.66 7.45
C VAL A 63 1.81 -4.46 8.86
N ASP A 64 1.28 -5.24 9.80
CA ASP A 64 1.97 -5.50 11.06
C ASP A 64 3.11 -6.50 10.78
N PRO A 65 4.39 -6.12 10.96
CA PRO A 65 5.51 -7.03 10.72
C PRO A 65 5.51 -8.24 11.65
N ALA A 66 4.89 -8.16 12.83
CA ALA A 66 4.75 -9.31 13.73
C ALA A 66 3.66 -10.29 13.26
N HIS A 67 2.63 -9.79 12.55
CA HIS A 67 1.47 -10.57 12.14
C HIS A 67 1.03 -10.26 10.69
N PRO A 68 1.88 -10.53 9.68
CA PRO A 68 1.59 -10.12 8.29
C PRO A 68 0.41 -10.87 7.66
N GLY A 69 -0.05 -11.97 8.27
CA GLY A 69 -1.03 -12.88 7.68
C GLY A 69 -2.36 -12.22 7.30
N ALA A 70 -2.83 -11.22 8.06
CA ALA A 70 -4.06 -10.51 7.73
C ALA A 70 -3.95 -9.71 6.43
N ALA A 71 -2.87 -8.92 6.29
CA ALA A 71 -2.59 -8.14 5.09
C ALA A 71 -2.32 -9.03 3.88
N THR A 72 -1.57 -10.13 4.04
CA THR A 72 -1.31 -11.13 2.99
C THR A 72 -2.61 -11.74 2.46
N ARG A 73 -3.52 -12.17 3.34
CA ARG A 73 -4.82 -12.72 2.92
C ARG A 73 -5.68 -11.67 2.23
N ALA A 74 -5.68 -10.44 2.73
CA ALA A 74 -6.41 -9.34 2.11
C ALA A 74 -5.86 -9.01 0.70
N ALA A 75 -4.54 -9.02 0.52
CA ALA A 75 -3.89 -8.83 -0.77
C ALA A 75 -4.30 -9.91 -1.77
N GLN A 76 -4.21 -11.19 -1.38
CA GLN A 76 -4.62 -12.32 -2.21
C GLN A 76 -6.09 -12.21 -2.61
N ARG A 77 -6.98 -11.86 -1.68
CA ARG A 77 -8.40 -11.66 -1.96
C ARG A 77 -8.67 -10.46 -2.88
N ALA A 78 -7.93 -9.36 -2.73
CA ALA A 78 -8.05 -8.22 -3.63
C ALA A 78 -7.67 -8.59 -5.07
N LYS A 79 -6.75 -9.55 -5.25
CA LYS A 79 -6.28 -10.02 -6.56
C LYS A 79 -7.20 -11.03 -7.25
N THR A 80 -8.23 -11.55 -6.59
CA THR A 80 -9.16 -12.54 -7.20
C THR A 80 -10.32 -11.90 -7.97
N GLU A 81 -10.47 -10.58 -7.95
CA GLU A 81 -11.53 -9.89 -8.71
C GLU A 81 -11.23 -9.89 -10.23
N LEU A 82 -12.27 -9.83 -11.07
CA LEU A 82 -12.15 -9.92 -12.55
C LEU A 82 -11.23 -8.83 -13.14
N SER A 83 -11.23 -7.64 -12.53
CA SER A 83 -10.31 -6.55 -12.84
C SER A 83 -9.64 -6.14 -11.52
N PRO A 84 -8.56 -6.84 -11.14
CA PRO A 84 -7.97 -6.65 -9.83
C PRO A 84 -7.22 -5.31 -9.78
N PRO A 85 -7.33 -4.56 -8.67
CA PRO A 85 -6.53 -3.37 -8.46
C PRO A 85 -5.05 -3.75 -8.36
N ARG A 86 -4.20 -2.74 -8.44
CA ARG A 86 -2.86 -2.87 -7.90
C ARG A 86 -2.93 -2.97 -6.38
N VAL A 87 -2.02 -3.72 -5.77
CA VAL A 87 -1.99 -3.95 -4.32
C VAL A 87 -0.62 -3.57 -3.78
N GLY A 88 -0.57 -2.62 -2.87
CA GLY A 88 0.63 -2.16 -2.22
C GLY A 88 0.67 -2.55 -0.75
N LEU A 89 1.81 -3.01 -0.25
CA LEU A 89 2.02 -3.31 1.17
C LEU A 89 2.78 -2.17 1.85
N LEU A 90 2.24 -1.65 2.94
CA LEU A 90 2.82 -0.58 3.75
C LEU A 90 3.19 -1.11 5.14
N CYS A 91 4.46 -1.21 5.46
CA CYS A 91 4.92 -1.66 6.76
C CYS A 91 5.54 -0.51 7.54
N HIS A 92 5.09 -0.29 8.78
CA HIS A 92 5.84 0.56 9.69
C HIS A 92 6.88 -0.31 10.41
N GLY A 93 8.13 -0.18 10.00
CA GLY A 93 9.22 -1.03 10.48
C GLY A 93 9.79 -1.94 9.39
N ARG A 94 10.50 -2.98 9.83
CA ARG A 94 11.35 -3.81 8.98
C ARG A 94 10.84 -5.26 8.93
N VAL A 95 10.90 -5.85 7.75
CA VAL A 95 10.84 -7.32 7.56
C VAL A 95 12.12 -7.78 6.88
N ASP A 96 12.55 -9.01 7.17
CA ASP A 96 13.79 -9.57 6.64
C ASP A 96 13.74 -9.82 5.14
N ASP A 97 12.63 -10.38 4.63
CA ASP A 97 12.42 -10.65 3.21
C ASP A 97 11.07 -10.10 2.72
N PRO A 98 10.98 -8.78 2.45
CA PRO A 98 9.78 -8.19 1.89
C PRO A 98 9.46 -8.69 0.46
N ALA A 99 10.47 -9.15 -0.29
CA ALA A 99 10.27 -9.67 -1.64
C ALA A 99 9.50 -10.99 -1.63
N ALA A 100 9.84 -11.90 -0.72
CA ALA A 100 9.09 -13.14 -0.51
C ALA A 100 7.63 -12.87 -0.14
N LEU A 101 7.36 -11.89 0.73
CA LEU A 101 5.98 -11.50 1.07
C LEU A 101 5.22 -10.96 -0.14
N VAL A 102 5.81 -10.02 -0.89
CA VAL A 102 5.19 -9.42 -2.08
C VAL A 102 4.85 -10.50 -3.12
N LEU A 103 5.78 -11.42 -3.39
CA LEU A 103 5.55 -12.53 -4.33
C LEU A 103 4.49 -13.50 -3.80
N GLY A 104 4.58 -13.92 -2.53
CA GLY A 104 3.69 -14.91 -1.94
C GLY A 104 2.22 -14.46 -1.83
N CYS A 105 1.96 -13.16 -1.72
CA CYS A 105 0.60 -12.61 -1.70
C CYS A 105 0.15 -11.98 -3.03
N GLY A 106 1.04 -11.95 -4.04
CA GLY A 106 0.76 -11.34 -5.33
C GLY A 106 0.65 -9.80 -5.32
N ALA A 107 1.18 -9.12 -4.30
CA ALA A 107 1.21 -7.67 -4.25
C ALA A 107 2.14 -7.08 -5.34
N ASP A 108 1.95 -5.80 -5.64
CA ASP A 108 2.68 -5.02 -6.64
C ASP A 108 3.72 -4.09 -6.00
N GLY A 109 4.01 -4.22 -4.71
CA GLY A 109 5.11 -3.49 -4.10
C GLY A 109 5.11 -3.58 -2.59
N TRP A 110 6.24 -3.16 -2.03
CA TRP A 110 6.47 -3.00 -0.61
C TRP A 110 7.07 -1.63 -0.30
N LEU A 111 6.52 -0.95 0.71
CA LEU A 111 7.11 0.22 1.33
C LEU A 111 7.21 -0.01 2.85
N GLY A 112 8.42 -0.25 3.32
CA GLY A 112 8.77 -0.45 4.73
C GLY A 112 9.65 0.68 5.27
N GLY A 113 9.90 0.67 6.57
CA GLY A 113 10.73 1.68 7.25
C GLY A 113 9.98 2.98 7.57
N GLU A 114 10.72 4.08 7.58
CA GLU A 114 10.16 5.42 7.76
C GLU A 114 9.40 5.88 6.49
N VAL A 115 8.07 5.98 6.63
CA VAL A 115 7.18 6.41 5.53
C VAL A 115 6.85 7.88 5.67
N THR A 116 7.47 8.72 4.85
CA THR A 116 7.16 10.16 4.73
C THR A 116 6.15 10.39 3.61
N GLU A 117 5.56 11.59 3.56
CA GLU A 117 4.67 11.99 2.46
C GLU A 117 5.36 11.88 1.09
N ALA A 118 6.62 12.31 0.99
CA ALA A 118 7.38 12.29 -0.25
C ALA A 118 7.67 10.86 -0.71
N THR A 119 8.12 9.99 0.21
CA THR A 119 8.42 8.59 -0.13
C THR A 119 7.16 7.82 -0.51
N LEU A 120 6.05 8.04 0.21
CA LEU A 120 4.76 7.46 -0.12
C LEU A 120 4.26 7.88 -1.50
N ASN A 121 4.28 9.18 -1.82
CA ASN A 121 3.82 9.68 -3.12
C ASN A 121 4.67 9.15 -4.28
N ALA A 122 6.00 9.16 -4.14
CA ALA A 122 6.91 8.66 -5.16
C ALA A 122 6.70 7.16 -5.40
N TRP A 123 6.56 6.39 -4.32
CA TRP A 123 6.35 4.95 -4.39
C TRP A 123 4.98 4.59 -4.99
N VAL A 124 3.90 5.29 -4.59
CA VAL A 124 2.56 5.10 -5.18
C VAL A 124 2.59 5.38 -6.69
N ALA A 125 3.30 6.42 -7.13
CA ALA A 125 3.44 6.73 -8.55
C ALA A 125 4.13 5.60 -9.33
N GLN A 126 5.17 4.97 -8.76
CA GLN A 126 5.86 3.82 -9.37
C GLN A 126 4.91 2.62 -9.51
N VAL A 127 4.22 2.23 -8.43
CA VAL A 127 3.21 1.17 -8.47
C VAL A 127 2.15 1.50 -9.52
N MET A 128 1.70 2.74 -9.59
CA MET A 128 0.70 3.20 -10.56
C MET A 128 1.18 3.20 -12.03
N ARG A 129 2.48 3.10 -12.27
CA ARG A 129 3.04 2.83 -13.61
C ARG A 129 3.17 1.36 -13.94
N GLY A 130 2.85 0.47 -12.99
CA GLY A 130 2.96 -0.98 -13.14
C GLY A 130 4.33 -1.52 -12.72
N GLU A 131 5.15 -0.69 -12.08
CA GLU A 131 6.39 -1.14 -11.46
C GLU A 131 6.09 -1.94 -10.19
N ARG A 132 7.07 -2.74 -9.74
CA ARG A 132 7.00 -3.51 -8.49
C ARG A 132 8.06 -3.06 -7.48
N PRO A 133 8.00 -1.81 -6.99
CA PRO A 133 9.03 -1.28 -6.11
C PRO A 133 9.03 -1.95 -4.74
N ILE A 134 10.23 -2.27 -4.25
CA ILE A 134 10.48 -2.74 -2.89
C ILE A 134 11.42 -1.72 -2.25
N THR A 135 10.90 -0.97 -1.29
CA THR A 135 11.65 0.08 -0.59
C THR A 135 11.55 -0.17 0.91
N GLN A 136 12.69 -0.17 1.59
CA GLN A 136 12.79 -0.32 3.05
C GLN A 136 14.12 0.28 3.51
N ASP A 137 14.17 0.77 4.75
CA ASP A 137 15.42 1.23 5.34
C ASP A 137 16.50 0.12 5.35
N PRO A 138 17.77 0.49 5.08
CA PRO A 138 18.86 -0.46 5.13
C PRO A 138 18.99 -1.09 6.53
N ALA A 139 19.49 -2.32 6.59
CA ALA A 139 19.73 -2.97 7.88
C ALA A 139 20.70 -2.12 8.70
N PRO A 140 20.46 -1.92 10.01
CA PRO A 140 21.53 -1.46 10.87
C PRO A 140 22.68 -2.44 10.71
N ARG A 141 23.85 -1.95 10.26
CA ARG A 141 25.03 -2.78 10.10
C ARG A 141 25.34 -3.37 11.46
N ARG A 142 25.20 -4.69 11.64
CA ARG A 142 25.74 -5.39 12.80
C ARG A 142 27.25 -5.15 12.78
N GLY A 143 27.71 -4.20 13.60
CA GLY A 143 29.13 -3.97 13.82
C GLY A 143 29.80 -5.27 14.25
N LEU A 144 31.10 -5.39 13.97
CA LEU A 144 31.92 -6.57 14.31
C LEU A 144 31.73 -7.06 15.76
N LEU A 145 31.35 -6.18 16.69
CA LEU A 145 31.07 -6.49 18.09
C LEU A 145 29.83 -7.38 18.31
N GLY A 146 28.81 -7.29 17.45
CA GLY A 146 27.61 -8.15 17.54
C GLY A 146 27.86 -9.62 17.16
N ARG A 147 29.01 -9.93 16.55
CA ARG A 147 29.41 -11.32 16.23
C ARG A 147 30.17 -12.00 17.37
N LEU A 148 30.71 -11.23 18.31
CA LEU A 148 31.50 -11.76 19.42
C LEU A 148 30.64 -12.21 20.60
N TRP A 149 29.40 -11.74 20.70
CA TRP A 149 28.51 -12.00 21.84
C TRP A 149 27.36 -12.98 21.51
N GLY A 150 27.42 -13.61 20.33
CA GLY A 150 26.43 -14.60 19.87
C GLY A 150 26.97 -16.03 19.84
N ARG A 151 27.70 -16.44 20.88
CA ARG A 151 28.09 -17.83 21.13
C ARG A 151 27.59 -18.28 22.49
#